data_AF-A0AA41ZKK8-F1
#
_entry.id   AF-A0AA41ZKK8-F1
#
_cell.length_a   1.000
_cell.length_b   1.000
_cell.length_c   1.000
_cell.angle_alpha   90.00
_cell.angle_beta   90.00
_cell.angle_gamma   90.00
#
_symmetry.space_group_name_H-M   'P 1'
#
loop_
_entity.id
_entity.type
_entity.pdbx_description
1 polymer ?
#
loop_
_entity_poly.entity_id
_entity_poly.type
_entity_poly.pdbx_seq_one_letter_code
_entity_poly.pdbx_strand_id
1 'polypeptide(L)' 'MSDLPHTPLLDTIADPLALRRLPPERLREVADELRAETISAVGQTGGH' A
#
# COMPACT_ATOMS: atom_id res chain seq x y z
N MET A 1 5.44 17.97 -6.61
CA MET A 1 4.50 16.95 -7.15
C MET A 1 4.65 15.74 -6.28
N SER A 2 3.82 15.59 -5.24
CA SER A 2 3.95 14.50 -4.26
C SER A 2 4.23 13.17 -4.96
N ASP A 3 5.38 12.58 -4.65
CA ASP A 3 5.78 11.29 -5.21
C ASP A 3 4.79 10.25 -4.69
N LEU A 4 3.89 9.80 -5.57
CA LEU A 4 2.96 8.73 -5.25
C LEU A 4 3.74 7.42 -5.26
N PRO A 5 3.66 6.62 -4.19
CA PRO A 5 4.40 5.37 -4.13
C PRO A 5 3.86 4.40 -5.17
N HIS A 6 4.77 3.70 -5.83
CA HIS A 6 4.42 2.64 -6.78
C HIS A 6 3.98 1.40 -5.99
N THR A 7 2.69 1.09 -6.03
CA THR A 7 2.09 0.03 -5.22
C THR A 7 1.32 -1.01 -6.07
N PRO A 8 1.99 -1.66 -7.05
CA PRO A 8 1.34 -2.50 -8.05
C PRO A 8 0.67 -3.74 -7.46
N LEU A 9 1.08 -4.22 -6.28
CA LEU A 9 0.45 -5.36 -5.63
C LEU A 9 -0.74 -4.90 -4.78
N LEU A 10 -0.59 -3.81 -4.03
CA LEU A 10 -1.67 -3.19 -3.25
C LEU A 10 -2.83 -2.74 -4.16
N ASP A 11 -2.52 -2.22 -5.35
CA ASP A 11 -3.50 -1.81 -6.37
C ASP A 11 -4.40 -2.97 -6.85
N THR A 12 -3.96 -4.23 -6.68
CA THR A 12 -4.78 -5.41 -7.01
C THR A 12 -5.75 -5.82 -5.90
N ILE A 13 -5.64 -5.23 -4.71
CA ILE A 13 -6.37 -5.63 -3.51
C ILE A 13 -7.50 -4.63 -3.26
N ALA A 14 -8.68 -4.93 -3.80
CA ALA A 14 -9.86 -4.09 -3.61
C ALA A 14 -10.55 -4.28 -2.25
N ASP A 15 -10.33 -5.43 -1.59
CA ASP A 15 -11.02 -5.79 -0.35
C ASP A 15 -10.21 -6.76 0.53
N PRO A 16 -10.57 -6.95 1.82
CA PRO A 16 -9.86 -7.84 2.73
C PRO A 16 -9.88 -9.32 2.33
N LEU A 17 -10.85 -9.75 1.51
CA LEU A 17 -10.91 -11.12 1.02
C LEU A 17 -9.87 -11.36 -0.09
N ALA A 18 -9.63 -10.37 -0.95
CA ALA A 18 -8.56 -10.40 -1.93
C ALA A 18 -7.19 -10.54 -1.26
N LEU A 19 -6.95 -9.79 -0.18
CA LEU A 19 -5.72 -9.92 0.62
C LEU A 19 -5.53 -11.34 1.16
N ARG A 20 -6.61 -11.96 1.67
CA ARG A 20 -6.58 -13.34 2.22
C ARG A 20 -6.34 -14.42 1.16
N ARG A 21 -6.58 -14.11 -0.11
CA ARG A 21 -6.37 -15.03 -1.25
C ARG A 21 -4.93 -14.99 -1.77
N LEU A 22 -4.13 -14.02 -1.35
CA LEU A 22 -2.73 -13.92 -1.75
C LEU A 22 -1.88 -15.02 -1.10
N PRO A 23 -0.85 -15.51 -1.80
CA PRO A 23 0.10 -16.42 -1.19
C PRO A 23 0.86 -15.73 -0.05
N PRO A 24 1.19 -16.44 1.04
CA PRO A 24 1.78 -15.84 2.24
C PRO A 24 3.10 -15.12 1.96
N GLU A 25 3.89 -15.60 1.00
CA GLU A 25 5.15 -14.96 0.59
C GLU A 25 4.98 -13.52 0.09
N ARG A 26 3.80 -13.20 -0.48
CA ARG A 26 3.48 -11.86 -1.02
C ARG A 26 2.96 -10.90 0.05
N LEU A 27 2.56 -11.39 1.23
CA LEU A 27 2.04 -10.52 2.29
C LEU A 27 3.06 -9.51 2.79
N ARG A 28 4.36 -9.84 2.70
CA ARG A 28 5.41 -8.91 3.08
C ARG A 28 5.48 -7.71 2.13
N GLU A 29 5.38 -7.96 0.84
CA GLU A 29 5.37 -6.95 -0.23
C GLU A 29 4.16 -6.02 -0.09
N VAL A 30 2.96 -6.60 0.14
CA VAL A 30 1.75 -5.80 0.44
C VAL A 30 1.95 -4.88 1.64
N ALA A 31 2.55 -5.40 2.72
CA ALA A 31 2.77 -4.60 3.93
C ALA A 31 3.77 -3.45 3.71
N ASP A 32 4.78 -3.66 2.87
CA ASP A 32 5.77 -2.64 2.54
C ASP A 32 5.17 -1.55 1.63
N GLU A 33 4.35 -1.94 0.64
CA GLU A 33 3.59 -1.02 -0.21
C GLU A 33 2.56 -0.20 0.60
N LEU A 34 1.79 -0.85 1.47
CA LEU A 34 0.80 -0.20 2.33
C LEU A 34 1.45 0.85 3.25
N ARG A 35 2.64 0.56 3.78
CA ARG A 35 3.40 1.51 4.60
C ARG A 35 3.80 2.74 3.79
N ALA A 36 4.31 2.55 2.58
CA ALA A 36 4.72 3.64 1.71
C ALA A 36 3.52 4.54 1.35
N GLU A 37 2.40 3.93 0.99
CA GLU A 37 1.14 4.65 0.70
C GLU A 37 0.65 5.45 1.91
N THR A 38 0.64 4.84 3.10
CA THR A 38 0.23 5.53 4.33
C THR A 38 1.11 6.75 4.61
N ILE A 39 2.43 6.63 4.46
CA ILE A 39 3.37 7.75 4.66
C ILE A 39 3.13 8.86 3.64
N SER A 40 2.94 8.51 2.37
CA SER A 40 2.67 9.50 1.31
C SER A 40 1.32 10.21 1.53
N ALA A 41 0.28 9.46 1.90
CA ALA A 41 -1.05 10.00 2.16
C ALA A 41 -1.05 10.99 3.34
N VAL A 42 -0.40 10.64 4.47
CA VAL A 42 -0.33 11.54 5.63
C VAL A 42 0.59 12.75 5.40
N GLY A 43 1.66 12.58 4.62
CA GLY A 43 2.55 13.68 4.24
C GLY A 43 1.87 14.74 3.36
N GLN A 44 0.84 14.34 2.59
CA GLN A 44 0.07 15.23 1.72
C GLN A 44 -1.04 15.99 2.46
N THR A 45 -1.63 15.40 3.50
CA THR A 45 -2.80 15.99 4.20
C THR A 45 -2.43 16.99 5.31
N GLY A 46 -1.15 17.20 5.58
CA GLY A 46 -0.69 18.19 6.56
C GLY A 46 0.21 17.58 7.62
N GLY A 47 1.50 17.76 7.43
CA GLY A 47 2.52 17.50 8.44
C GLY A 47 3.66 18.49 8.29
N HIS A 48 3.38 19.79 8.51
CA HIS A 48 4.24 20.85 9.08
C HIS A 48 3.34 22.02 9.51
#